data_AF-A0A804UEV8-F1
#
_entry.id   AF-A0A804UEV8-F1
#
_cell.length_a   1.000
_cell.length_b   1.000
_cell.length_c   1.000
_cell.angle_alpha   90.00
_cell.angle_beta   90.00
_cell.angle_gamma   90.00
#
_symmetry.space_group_name_H-M   'P 1'
#
loop_
_entity.id
_entity.type
_entity.pdbx_description
1 polymer ?
#
loop_
_entity_poly.entity_id
_entity_poly.type
_entity_poly.pdbx_seq_one_letter_code
_entity_poly.pdbx_strand_id
1 'polypeptide(L)'
;MLMQKSESYVGSRLIDLFIGTAHIQPPASQSSDGLPDIRPAFRHEMRTMVKEQQKSSRRYGVIKCDPLVRQGLDRTAKHMVIPYMPMLIPPICWTGYDKGAHLFLPSYVMRTHGARQQRDAVKRAPREQMQFVFEALNTLGSTKWRVNKRVLSIVDRIWSNGGRLADLVDRTDVPVPEKPDTEDETLLKNWKWHLRAAKKKNSERHSQRCDVELKLAVARKMKDEEGFYYPHNLDFRGRAYPMHPYLNHLGSDLCRGVLEFAEGRPLGKSGLRWLKIHLANLYAAGVDKLSYDGRIAFAENHLEEIFDSADRPLEGRRWWLGAEDPFQCLAVCMNLTEALRSSSPETTISHIPVHQEM
;
A
#
# COMPACT_ATOMS: atom_id res chain seq x y z
N MET A 1 -21.09 -8.41 24.22
CA MET A 1 -20.36 -8.08 25.46
C MET A 1 -19.63 -9.30 26.03
N LEU A 2 -20.28 -10.47 26.15
CA LEU A 2 -19.61 -11.70 26.61
C LEU A 2 -18.50 -12.17 25.65
N MET A 3 -18.76 -12.28 24.35
CA MET A 3 -17.76 -12.71 23.35
C MET A 3 -16.52 -11.81 23.31
N GLN A 4 -16.70 -10.48 23.37
CA GLN A 4 -15.59 -9.51 23.40
C GLN A 4 -14.77 -9.59 24.72
N LYS A 5 -15.40 -9.97 25.84
CA LYS A 5 -14.69 -10.26 27.09
C LYS A 5 -13.87 -11.54 26.98
N SER A 6 -14.43 -12.58 26.35
CA SER A 6 -13.72 -13.85 26.11
C SER A 6 -12.52 -13.67 25.16
N GLU A 7 -12.69 -12.94 24.06
CA GLU A 7 -11.60 -12.61 23.12
C GLU A 7 -10.46 -11.84 23.83
N SER A 8 -10.82 -10.82 24.62
CA SER A 8 -9.84 -10.04 25.39
C SER A 8 -9.09 -10.90 26.40
N TYR A 9 -9.79 -11.81 27.09
CA TYR A 9 -9.19 -12.71 28.09
C TYR A 9 -8.23 -13.72 27.44
N VAL A 10 -8.65 -14.35 26.34
CA VAL A 10 -7.79 -15.28 25.61
C VAL A 10 -6.58 -14.54 25.05
N GLY A 11 -6.79 -13.38 24.43
CA GLY A 11 -5.71 -12.54 23.91
C GLY A 11 -4.71 -12.12 24.99
N SER A 12 -5.17 -11.69 26.17
CA SER A 12 -4.27 -11.31 27.26
C SER A 12 -3.46 -12.50 27.76
N ARG A 13 -4.06 -13.68 27.92
CA ARG A 13 -3.35 -14.89 28.35
C ARG A 13 -2.29 -15.33 27.34
N LEU A 14 -2.59 -15.28 26.05
CA LEU A 14 -1.61 -15.62 25.01
C LEU A 14 -0.45 -14.63 25.00
N ILE A 15 -0.73 -13.33 25.17
CA ILE A 15 0.31 -12.29 25.28
C ILE A 15 1.17 -12.51 26.52
N ASP A 16 0.57 -12.84 27.67
CA ASP A 16 1.31 -13.10 28.92
C ASP A 16 2.25 -14.30 28.74
N LEU A 17 1.78 -15.39 28.12
CA LEU A 17 2.61 -16.55 27.80
C LEU A 17 3.74 -16.20 26.84
N PHE A 18 3.46 -15.39 25.80
CA PHE A 18 4.47 -14.93 24.86
C PHE A 18 5.53 -14.07 25.53
N ILE A 19 5.14 -13.10 26.36
CA ILE A 19 6.06 -12.26 27.13
C ILE A 19 6.91 -13.09 28.09
N GLY A 20 6.31 -14.09 28.75
CA GLY A 20 7.00 -14.97 29.69
C GLY A 20 7.96 -15.97 29.04
N THR A 21 7.92 -16.15 27.72
CA THR A 21 8.76 -17.13 27.00
C THR A 21 9.74 -16.49 26.02
N ALA A 22 9.43 -15.33 25.46
CA ALA A 22 10.27 -14.62 24.51
C ALA A 22 11.45 -13.91 25.20
N HIS A 23 12.65 -14.48 25.08
CA HIS A 23 13.88 -13.95 25.65
C HIS A 23 14.93 -13.63 24.58
N ILE A 24 15.71 -12.58 24.82
CA ILE A 24 16.92 -12.27 24.07
C ILE A 24 18.06 -13.07 24.67
N GLN A 25 18.73 -13.82 23.81
CA GLN A 25 19.94 -14.55 24.17
C GLN A 25 21.14 -13.61 24.22
N PRO A 26 22.15 -13.92 25.04
CA PRO A 26 23.33 -13.10 25.12
C PRO A 26 24.07 -13.04 23.78
N PRO A 27 24.78 -11.94 23.48
CA PRO A 27 25.58 -11.83 22.27
C PRO A 27 26.63 -12.95 22.22
N ALA A 28 26.89 -13.50 21.02
CA ALA A 28 27.93 -14.52 20.83
C ALA A 28 29.35 -14.04 21.24
N SER A 29 29.55 -12.73 21.38
CA SER A 29 30.78 -12.10 21.82
C SER A 29 30.92 -11.97 23.34
N GLN A 30 29.94 -12.41 24.14
CA GLN A 30 30.06 -12.37 25.61
C GLN A 30 31.08 -13.41 26.07
N SER A 31 32.03 -13.01 26.92
CA SER A 31 33.01 -13.91 27.52
C SER A 31 32.33 -14.94 28.42
N SER A 32 32.89 -16.16 28.48
CA SER A 32 32.36 -17.27 29.29
C SER A 32 32.38 -17.02 30.81
N ASP A 33 33.09 -15.99 31.26
CA ASP A 33 33.24 -15.62 32.67
C ASP A 33 32.10 -14.72 33.21
N GLY A 34 31.19 -14.26 32.34
CA GLY A 34 30.03 -13.44 32.72
C GLY A 34 28.74 -14.25 32.89
N LEU A 35 27.86 -13.81 33.80
CA LEU A 35 26.47 -14.31 33.85
C LEU A 35 25.78 -14.06 32.50
N PRO A 36 25.02 -15.04 31.95
CA PRO A 36 24.37 -14.89 30.67
C PRO A 36 23.35 -13.75 30.73
N ASP A 37 23.48 -12.74 29.85
CA ASP A 37 22.54 -11.62 29.73
C ASP A 37 21.26 -12.05 29.02
N ILE A 38 20.46 -12.87 29.71
CA ILE A 38 19.14 -13.30 29.25
C ILE A 38 18.12 -12.29 29.78
N ARG A 39 17.47 -11.59 28.86
CA ARG A 39 16.46 -10.57 29.19
C ARG A 39 15.20 -10.73 28.35
N PRO A 40 14.01 -10.41 28.89
CA PRO A 40 12.77 -10.58 28.15
C PRO A 40 12.74 -9.65 26.95
N ALA A 41 12.38 -10.20 25.78
CA ALA A 41 12.28 -9.50 24.51
C ALA A 41 11.11 -8.51 24.46
N PHE A 42 10.09 -8.74 25.30
CA PHE A 42 8.91 -7.90 25.42
C PHE A 42 8.60 -7.65 26.89
N ARG A 43 8.13 -6.44 27.22
CA ARG A 43 7.74 -6.07 28.60
C ARG A 43 6.46 -5.26 28.59
N HIS A 44 5.57 -5.53 29.54
CA HIS A 44 4.42 -4.67 29.77
C HIS A 44 4.84 -3.47 30.64
N GLU A 45 4.63 -2.25 30.12
CA GLU A 45 4.91 -1.00 30.83
C GLU A 45 3.66 -0.12 30.85
N MET A 46 3.44 0.60 31.96
CA MET A 46 2.41 1.62 32.02
C MET A 46 3.00 2.96 31.59
N ARG A 47 2.43 3.59 30.57
CA ARG A 47 2.83 4.93 30.11
C ARG A 47 1.78 5.96 30.48
N THR A 48 2.25 7.16 30.80
CA THR A 48 1.41 8.34 31.02
C THR A 48 1.60 9.27 29.84
N MET A 49 0.55 9.47 29.05
CA MET A 49 0.54 10.50 28.01
C MET A 49 -0.05 11.77 28.62
N VAL A 50 0.75 12.84 28.62
CA VAL A 50 0.30 14.18 28.98
C VAL A 50 -0.17 14.86 27.70
N LYS A 51 -1.47 15.14 27.57
CA LYS A 51 -1.98 15.97 26.48
C LYS A 51 -1.82 17.43 26.86
N GLU A 52 -0.77 18.08 26.36
CA GLU A 52 -0.47 19.50 26.64
C GLU A 52 -1.68 20.42 26.37
N GLN A 53 -2.50 20.11 25.35
CA GLN A 53 -3.68 20.90 24.98
C GLN A 53 -4.90 20.73 25.90
N GLN A 54 -5.01 19.62 26.64
CA GLN A 54 -6.23 19.30 27.43
C GLN A 54 -5.99 19.24 28.94
N LYS A 55 -4.79 19.59 29.44
CA LYS A 55 -4.37 19.45 30.87
C LYS A 55 -4.81 18.12 31.51
N SER A 56 -4.91 17.06 30.70
CA SER A 56 -5.31 15.73 31.15
C SER A 56 -4.19 14.75 30.90
N SER A 57 -3.95 13.90 31.91
CA SER A 57 -3.03 12.77 31.79
C SER A 57 -3.86 11.49 31.67
N ARG A 58 -3.51 10.67 30.67
CA ARG A 58 -4.11 9.34 30.51
C ARG A 58 -3.02 8.30 30.68
N ARG A 59 -3.23 7.38 31.62
CA ARG A 59 -2.37 6.21 31.82
C ARG A 59 -2.89 5.05 30.96
N TYR A 60 -2.01 4.38 30.25
CA TYR A 60 -2.35 3.22 29.41
C TYR A 60 -1.20 2.21 29.40
N GLY A 61 -1.54 0.93 29.28
CA GLY A 61 -0.56 -0.15 29.16
C GLY A 61 0.00 -0.23 27.74
N VAL A 62 1.29 -0.52 27.62
CA VAL A 62 1.96 -0.79 26.35
C VAL A 62 2.82 -2.04 26.48
N ILE A 63 2.90 -2.82 25.41
CA ILE A 63 3.91 -3.88 25.28
C ILE A 63 5.09 -3.25 24.57
N LYS A 64 6.21 -3.11 25.29
CA LYS A 64 7.44 -2.56 24.77
C LYS A 64 8.31 -3.69 24.24
N CYS A 65 8.80 -3.50 23.02
CA CYS A 65 9.73 -4.38 22.35
C CYS A 65 11.18 -3.98 22.67
N ASP A 66 12.06 -4.97 22.84
CA ASP A 66 13.48 -4.77 23.02
C ASP A 66 14.11 -4.04 21.81
N PRO A 67 15.08 -3.11 22.02
CA PRO A 67 15.74 -2.43 20.91
C PRO A 67 16.38 -3.36 19.88
N LEU A 68 16.91 -4.53 20.28
CA LEU A 68 17.51 -5.49 19.35
C LEU A 68 16.46 -6.12 18.44
N VAL A 69 15.31 -6.52 18.99
CA VAL A 69 14.19 -7.06 18.22
C VAL A 69 13.64 -6.00 17.28
N ARG A 70 13.46 -4.78 17.80
CA ARG A 70 13.02 -3.64 17.00
C ARG A 70 13.97 -3.37 15.84
N GLN A 71 15.27 -3.40 16.05
CA GLN A 71 16.25 -3.20 14.98
C GLN A 71 16.14 -4.27 13.88
N GLY A 72 15.83 -5.52 14.24
CA GLY A 72 15.55 -6.59 13.29
C GLY A 72 14.27 -6.35 12.48
N LEU A 73 13.18 -5.94 13.14
CA LEU A 73 11.90 -5.64 12.51
C LEU A 73 11.95 -4.37 11.64
N ASP A 74 12.69 -3.35 12.07
CA ASP A 74 12.80 -2.06 11.40
C ASP A 74 13.48 -2.16 10.02
N ARG A 75 14.26 -3.23 9.80
CA ARG A 75 15.00 -3.49 8.56
C ARG A 75 14.17 -4.22 7.51
N THR A 76 13.14 -4.99 7.88
CA THR A 76 12.36 -5.73 6.89
C THR A 76 10.98 -6.14 7.36
N ALA A 77 9.96 -5.86 6.55
CA ALA A 77 8.63 -6.43 6.70
C ALA A 77 8.52 -7.87 6.17
N LYS A 78 9.63 -8.49 5.69
CA LYS A 78 9.64 -9.86 5.15
C LYS A 78 9.14 -10.93 6.12
N HIS A 79 9.23 -10.66 7.43
CA HIS A 79 8.76 -11.58 8.47
C HIS A 79 7.27 -11.42 8.80
N MET A 80 6.60 -10.41 8.22
CA MET A 80 5.17 -10.23 8.40
C MET A 80 4.41 -11.26 7.55
N VAL A 81 3.69 -12.14 8.22
CA VAL A 81 2.73 -13.03 7.56
C VAL A 81 1.57 -12.17 7.06
N ILE A 82 1.43 -12.05 5.74
CA ILE A 82 0.25 -11.46 5.11
C ILE A 82 -0.83 -12.54 5.16
N PRO A 83 -1.85 -12.40 6.02
CA PRO A 83 -2.74 -13.51 6.34
C PRO A 83 -3.53 -13.96 5.11
N TYR A 84 -3.88 -13.05 4.21
CA TYR A 84 -4.68 -13.34 3.02
C TYR A 84 -4.17 -12.58 1.81
N MET A 85 -4.00 -13.31 0.70
CA MET A 85 -3.62 -12.78 -0.61
C MET A 85 -4.87 -12.48 -1.46
N PRO A 86 -4.74 -11.71 -2.55
CA PRO A 86 -5.81 -11.61 -3.55
C PRO A 86 -6.27 -13.00 -4.03
N MET A 87 -7.54 -13.15 -4.35
CA MET A 87 -8.10 -14.46 -4.68
C MET A 87 -7.65 -14.90 -6.07
N LEU A 88 -7.14 -16.12 -6.21
CA LEU A 88 -6.74 -16.67 -7.53
C LEU A 88 -7.94 -17.11 -8.39
N ILE A 89 -9.10 -17.30 -7.75
CA ILE A 89 -10.36 -17.64 -8.41
C ILE A 89 -11.39 -16.53 -8.16
N PRO A 90 -12.44 -16.43 -9.00
CA PRO A 90 -13.50 -15.45 -8.81
C PRO A 90 -14.10 -15.49 -7.39
N PRO A 91 -14.40 -14.34 -6.77
CA PRO A 91 -15.05 -14.29 -5.46
C PRO A 91 -16.46 -14.91 -5.49
N ILE A 92 -16.93 -15.40 -4.34
CA ILE A 92 -18.32 -15.82 -4.18
C ILE A 92 -19.23 -14.60 -4.35
N CYS A 93 -20.26 -14.71 -5.18
CA CYS A 93 -21.24 -13.66 -5.34
C CYS A 93 -21.93 -13.32 -4.02
N TRP A 94 -22.07 -12.02 -3.74
CA TRP A 94 -22.87 -11.52 -2.64
C TRP A 94 -24.33 -11.93 -2.79
N THR A 95 -24.88 -12.52 -1.73
CA THR A 95 -26.30 -12.91 -1.65
C THR A 95 -26.94 -12.50 -0.32
N GLY A 96 -26.17 -11.89 0.57
CA GLY A 96 -26.62 -11.44 1.89
C GLY A 96 -25.51 -10.71 2.66
N TYR A 97 -25.82 -10.30 3.90
CA TYR A 97 -24.91 -9.53 4.74
C TYR A 97 -23.54 -10.19 4.97
N ASP A 98 -23.55 -11.50 5.26
CA ASP A 98 -22.38 -12.34 5.58
C ASP A 98 -22.21 -13.50 4.58
N LYS A 99 -22.74 -13.35 3.36
CA LYS A 99 -22.74 -14.37 2.30
C LYS A 99 -22.18 -13.80 1.00
N GLY A 100 -20.89 -14.00 0.75
CA GLY A 100 -20.18 -13.56 -0.46
C GLY A 100 -18.69 -13.31 -0.21
N ALA A 101 -18.01 -12.79 -1.23
CA ALA A 101 -16.58 -12.49 -1.24
C ALA A 101 -15.67 -13.73 -1.11
N HIS A 102 -15.07 -13.98 0.06
CA HIS A 102 -14.08 -15.04 0.20
C HIS A 102 -14.74 -16.42 0.34
N LEU A 103 -14.02 -17.48 -0.09
CA LEU A 103 -14.49 -18.87 0.03
C LEU A 103 -14.65 -19.32 1.49
N PHE A 104 -13.63 -19.08 2.30
CA PHE A 104 -13.53 -19.62 3.66
C PHE A 104 -13.48 -18.55 4.74
N LEU A 105 -13.13 -17.31 4.37
CA LEU A 105 -12.99 -16.22 5.34
C LEU A 105 -14.34 -15.54 5.57
N PRO A 106 -14.73 -15.31 6.83
CA PRO A 106 -15.90 -14.51 7.13
C PRO A 106 -15.79 -13.15 6.44
N SER A 107 -16.78 -12.87 5.60
CA SER A 107 -16.82 -11.65 4.80
C SER A 107 -18.16 -10.97 5.04
N TYR A 108 -18.12 -9.66 5.19
CA TYR A 108 -19.31 -8.84 5.43
C TYR A 108 -19.44 -7.79 4.35
N VAL A 109 -20.65 -7.63 3.81
CA VAL A 109 -20.93 -6.71 2.72
C VAL A 109 -20.64 -5.25 3.11
N MET A 110 -20.75 -4.92 4.40
CA MET A 110 -20.54 -3.56 4.91
C MET A 110 -19.64 -3.55 6.16
N ARG A 111 -18.66 -2.65 6.15
CA ARG A 111 -17.77 -2.33 7.28
C ARG A 111 -18.56 -1.51 8.30
N THR A 112 -18.89 -2.12 9.43
CA THR A 112 -19.70 -1.46 10.48
C THR A 112 -18.89 -0.90 11.64
N HIS A 113 -17.60 -1.23 11.73
CA HIS A 113 -16.71 -0.82 12.85
C HIS A 113 -17.32 -1.06 14.24
N GLY A 114 -18.12 -2.12 14.40
CA GLY A 114 -18.79 -2.47 15.65
C GLY A 114 -20.14 -1.79 15.89
N ALA A 115 -20.60 -0.91 14.98
CA ALA A 115 -21.91 -0.27 15.07
C ALA A 115 -23.04 -1.28 14.84
N ARG A 116 -23.65 -1.72 15.95
CA ARG A 116 -24.74 -2.71 15.93
C ARG A 116 -25.93 -2.26 15.09
N GLN A 117 -26.35 -1.00 15.21
CA GLN A 117 -27.50 -0.47 14.47
C GLN A 117 -27.29 -0.56 12.96
N GLN A 118 -26.10 -0.21 12.47
CA GLN A 118 -25.76 -0.32 11.04
C GLN A 118 -25.79 -1.78 10.57
N ARG A 119 -25.23 -2.70 11.37
CA ARG A 119 -25.28 -4.13 11.06
C ARG A 119 -26.71 -4.66 11.01
N ASP A 120 -27.52 -4.32 12.01
CA ASP A 120 -28.90 -4.79 12.11
C ASP A 120 -29.76 -4.19 10.99
N ALA A 121 -29.50 -2.95 10.56
CA ALA A 121 -30.15 -2.32 9.42
C ALA A 121 -29.87 -3.07 8.11
N VAL A 122 -28.60 -3.36 7.78
CA VAL A 122 -28.26 -4.10 6.55
C VAL A 122 -28.81 -5.53 6.59
N LYS A 123 -28.80 -6.19 7.76
CA LYS A 123 -29.39 -7.53 7.89
C LYS A 123 -30.90 -7.56 7.70
N ARG A 124 -31.61 -6.47 8.00
CA ARG A 124 -33.07 -6.36 7.88
C ARG A 124 -33.52 -5.77 6.55
N ALA A 125 -32.62 -5.19 5.77
CA ALA A 125 -32.95 -4.62 4.47
C ALA A 125 -33.55 -5.71 3.56
N PRO A 126 -34.67 -5.43 2.85
CA PRO A 126 -35.23 -6.36 1.89
C PRO A 126 -34.20 -6.76 0.83
N ARG A 127 -34.16 -8.05 0.48
CA ARG A 127 -33.14 -8.57 -0.44
C ARG A 127 -33.25 -7.92 -1.81
N GLU A 128 -34.48 -7.61 -2.23
CA GLU A 128 -34.81 -6.97 -3.50
C GLU A 128 -34.17 -5.58 -3.60
N GLN A 129 -34.12 -4.83 -2.49
CA GLN A 129 -33.46 -3.53 -2.45
C GLN A 129 -31.92 -3.63 -2.47
N MET A 130 -31.38 -4.73 -1.94
CA MET A 130 -29.93 -5.00 -1.90
C MET A 130 -29.40 -5.65 -3.17
N GLN A 131 -30.27 -6.13 -4.07
CA GLN A 131 -29.89 -6.90 -5.25
C GLN A 131 -28.91 -6.13 -6.15
N PHE A 132 -29.23 -4.88 -6.49
CA PHE A 132 -28.35 -4.03 -7.30
C PHE A 132 -27.00 -3.75 -6.63
N VAL A 133 -26.99 -3.62 -5.29
CA VAL A 133 -25.77 -3.43 -4.51
C VAL A 133 -24.88 -4.68 -4.61
N PHE A 134 -25.46 -5.87 -4.48
CA PHE A 134 -24.73 -7.11 -4.63
C PHE A 134 -24.21 -7.29 -6.04
N GLU A 135 -25.01 -7.02 -7.08
CA GLU A 135 -24.59 -7.10 -8.47
C GLU A 135 -23.42 -6.16 -8.79
N ALA A 136 -23.46 -4.92 -8.29
CA ALA A 136 -22.37 -3.97 -8.44
C ALA A 136 -21.08 -4.48 -7.78
N LEU A 137 -21.16 -4.98 -6.54
CA LEU A 137 -20.00 -5.56 -5.85
C LEU A 137 -19.46 -6.82 -6.54
N ASN A 138 -20.36 -7.65 -7.09
CA ASN A 138 -19.98 -8.85 -7.84
C ASN A 138 -19.27 -8.49 -9.14
N THR A 139 -19.72 -7.44 -9.82
CA THR A 139 -19.10 -6.91 -11.05
C THR A 139 -17.70 -6.36 -10.77
N LEU A 140 -17.55 -5.58 -9.70
CA LEU A 140 -16.24 -5.10 -9.26
C LEU A 140 -15.32 -6.26 -8.86
N GLY A 141 -15.88 -7.26 -8.15
CA GLY A 141 -15.14 -8.41 -7.66
C GLY A 141 -14.73 -9.42 -8.74
N SER A 142 -15.49 -9.52 -9.84
CA SER A 142 -15.22 -10.45 -10.94
C SER A 142 -14.18 -9.92 -11.94
N THR A 143 -13.72 -8.69 -11.80
CA THR A 143 -12.66 -8.13 -12.64
C THR A 143 -11.32 -8.80 -12.32
N LYS A 144 -10.73 -9.49 -13.31
CA LYS A 144 -9.44 -10.16 -13.17
C LYS A 144 -8.29 -9.18 -13.39
N TRP A 145 -7.41 -9.06 -12.40
CA TRP A 145 -6.21 -8.23 -12.42
C TRP A 145 -4.96 -9.09 -12.55
N ARG A 146 -3.86 -8.52 -13.03
CA ARG A 146 -2.53 -9.13 -12.95
C ARG A 146 -1.48 -8.09 -12.60
N VAL A 147 -0.27 -8.55 -12.29
CA VAL A 147 0.87 -7.67 -12.06
C VAL A 147 1.50 -7.27 -13.39
N ASN A 148 1.67 -5.97 -13.62
CA ASN A 148 2.53 -5.46 -14.68
C ASN A 148 4.00 -5.73 -14.31
N LYS A 149 4.54 -6.83 -14.87
CA LYS A 149 5.91 -7.29 -14.56
C LYS A 149 6.98 -6.27 -14.96
N ARG A 150 6.75 -5.50 -16.03
CA ARG A 150 7.71 -4.50 -16.53
C ARG A 150 7.84 -3.36 -15.52
N VAL A 151 6.73 -2.80 -15.05
CA VAL A 151 6.71 -1.75 -14.04
C VAL A 151 7.21 -2.27 -12.69
N LEU A 152 6.76 -3.45 -12.25
CA LEU A 152 7.26 -4.06 -11.01
C LEU A 152 8.79 -4.22 -11.03
N SER A 153 9.37 -4.64 -12.15
CA SER A 153 10.83 -4.76 -12.26
C SER A 153 11.55 -3.42 -12.08
N ILE A 154 10.98 -2.31 -12.58
CA ILE A 154 11.56 -0.98 -12.41
C ILE A 154 11.42 -0.52 -10.95
N VAL A 155 10.25 -0.72 -10.35
CA VAL A 155 10.01 -0.43 -8.94
C VAL A 155 11.00 -1.19 -8.05
N ASP A 156 11.19 -2.50 -8.29
CA ASP A 156 12.12 -3.33 -7.53
C ASP A 156 13.57 -2.85 -7.63
N ARG A 157 13.99 -2.38 -8.82
CA ARG A 157 15.31 -1.79 -9.03
C ARG A 157 15.45 -0.46 -8.28
N ILE A 158 14.48 0.44 -8.35
CA ILE A 158 14.50 1.70 -7.60
C ILE A 158 14.56 1.42 -6.09
N TRP A 159 13.72 0.50 -5.62
CA TRP A 159 13.63 0.15 -4.21
C TRP A 159 14.92 -0.48 -3.70
N SER A 160 15.52 -1.41 -4.46
CA SER A 160 16.79 -2.03 -4.10
C SER A 160 17.95 -1.03 -4.06
N ASN A 161 17.87 0.06 -4.84
CA ASN A 161 18.86 1.15 -4.88
C ASN A 161 18.62 2.27 -3.85
N GLY A 162 17.72 2.06 -2.87
CA GLY A 162 17.53 2.99 -1.76
C GLY A 162 16.23 3.81 -1.80
N GLY A 163 15.37 3.62 -2.81
CA GLY A 163 14.15 4.42 -2.99
C GLY A 163 14.45 5.83 -3.52
N ARG A 164 13.72 6.85 -3.04
CA ARG A 164 13.87 8.29 -3.35
C ARG A 164 13.45 8.75 -4.76
N LEU A 165 12.97 7.86 -5.61
CA LEU A 165 12.48 8.18 -6.95
C LEU A 165 11.01 7.80 -7.07
N ALA A 166 10.25 8.55 -7.88
CA ALA A 166 8.82 8.31 -8.13
C ALA A 166 8.03 8.19 -6.81
N ASP A 167 8.24 9.15 -5.91
CA ASP A 167 7.64 9.22 -4.57
C ASP A 167 7.87 8.03 -3.63
N LEU A 168 8.76 7.10 -3.99
CA LEU A 168 9.20 6.07 -3.06
C LEU A 168 10.03 6.69 -1.94
N VAL A 169 9.65 6.39 -0.71
CA VAL A 169 10.33 6.84 0.49
C VAL A 169 11.82 6.43 0.50
N ASP A 170 12.65 7.28 1.07
CA ASP A 170 14.06 6.97 1.32
C ASP A 170 14.22 5.79 2.28
N ARG A 171 15.01 4.80 1.88
CA ARG A 171 15.33 3.63 2.71
C ARG A 171 16.22 3.96 3.90
N THR A 172 16.86 5.12 3.89
CA THR A 172 17.75 5.57 4.97
C THR A 172 17.05 6.52 5.94
N ASP A 173 17.47 6.46 7.19
CA ASP A 173 17.06 7.41 8.21
C ASP A 173 17.88 8.70 8.08
N VAL A 174 17.25 9.84 8.40
CA VAL A 174 18.00 11.08 8.56
C VAL A 174 18.87 11.00 9.82
N PRO A 175 20.09 11.59 9.81
CA PRO A 175 20.94 11.64 10.98
C PRO A 175 20.23 12.27 12.17
N VAL A 176 20.43 11.69 13.35
CA VAL A 176 19.93 12.24 14.61
C VAL A 176 21.02 13.14 15.19
N PRO A 177 20.73 14.41 15.52
CA PRO A 177 21.76 15.32 16.01
C PRO A 177 22.31 14.86 17.37
N GLU A 178 23.63 14.87 17.49
CA GLU A 178 24.34 14.56 18.73
C GLU A 178 24.06 15.62 19.78
N LYS A 179 24.02 15.21 21.06
CA LYS A 179 23.81 16.13 22.16
C LYS A 179 25.05 17.04 22.26
N PRO A 180 24.89 18.37 22.19
CA PRO A 180 26.02 19.27 22.34
C PRO A 180 26.55 19.18 23.79
N ASP A 181 27.87 19.25 23.93
CA ASP A 181 28.55 19.34 25.22
C ASP A 181 28.56 20.80 25.69
N THR A 182 27.42 21.24 26.22
CA THR A 182 27.21 22.61 26.70
C THR A 182 26.08 22.65 27.73
N GLU A 183 26.18 23.59 28.65
CA GLU A 183 25.11 23.93 29.60
C GLU A 183 24.18 25.02 29.07
N ASP A 184 24.47 25.62 27.91
CA ASP A 184 23.65 26.66 27.31
C ASP A 184 22.23 26.13 27.00
N GLU A 185 21.25 26.65 27.74
CA GLU A 185 19.85 26.26 27.63
C GLU A 185 19.27 26.50 26.22
N THR A 186 19.73 27.54 25.52
CA THR A 186 19.24 27.88 24.18
C THR A 186 19.74 26.86 23.15
N LEU A 187 21.02 26.49 23.22
CA LEU A 187 21.62 25.45 22.39
C LEU A 187 20.98 24.08 22.68
N LEU A 188 20.76 23.76 23.96
CA LEU A 188 20.08 22.52 24.36
C LEU A 188 18.62 22.49 23.89
N LYS A 189 17.90 23.61 23.92
CA LYS A 189 16.53 23.72 23.42
C LYS A 189 16.47 23.53 21.90
N ASN A 190 17.36 24.18 21.16
CA ASN A 190 17.47 24.02 19.71
C ASN A 190 17.83 22.58 19.33
N TRP A 191 18.79 21.98 20.02
CA TRP A 191 19.13 20.56 19.86
C TRP A 191 17.91 19.65 20.11
N LYS A 192 17.17 19.84 21.20
CA LYS A 192 15.94 19.07 21.50
C LYS A 192 14.90 19.20 20.38
N TRP A 193 14.77 20.38 19.77
CA TRP A 193 13.85 20.60 18.65
C TRP A 193 14.28 19.80 17.41
N HIS A 194 15.55 19.91 17.00
CA HIS A 194 16.09 19.14 15.87
C HIS A 194 16.06 17.63 16.11
N LEU A 195 16.36 17.18 17.34
CA LEU A 195 16.26 15.78 17.75
C LEU A 195 14.83 15.25 17.57
N ARG A 196 13.82 16.01 18.03
CA ARG A 196 12.41 15.64 17.88
C ARG A 196 12.01 15.59 16.41
N ALA A 197 12.42 16.57 15.62
CA ALA A 197 12.15 16.62 14.18
C ALA A 197 12.75 15.42 13.44
N ALA A 198 14.02 15.08 13.70
CA ALA A 198 14.70 13.93 13.11
C ALA A 198 14.00 12.61 13.49
N LYS A 199 13.69 12.42 14.79
CA LYS A 199 12.97 11.22 15.27
C LYS A 199 11.58 11.08 14.64
N LYS A 200 10.84 12.20 14.52
CA LYS A 200 9.53 12.22 13.85
C LYS A 200 9.67 11.79 12.39
N LYS A 201 10.59 12.39 11.65
CA LYS A 201 10.84 12.07 10.24
C LYS A 201 11.25 10.60 10.04
N ASN A 202 12.13 10.06 10.88
CA ASN A 202 12.52 8.64 10.80
C ASN A 202 11.36 7.70 11.14
N SER A 203 10.51 8.05 12.10
CA SER A 203 9.29 7.27 12.39
C SER A 203 8.30 7.28 11.22
N GLU A 204 8.11 8.42 10.57
CA GLU A 204 7.24 8.55 9.39
C GLU A 204 7.80 7.74 8.20
N ARG A 205 9.11 7.88 7.93
CA ARG A 205 9.81 7.10 6.90
C ARG A 205 9.69 5.60 7.17
N HIS A 206 9.92 5.15 8.40
CA HIS A 206 9.79 3.74 8.75
C HIS A 206 8.39 3.20 8.43
N SER A 207 7.33 3.90 8.81
CA SER A 207 5.95 3.50 8.49
C SER A 207 5.72 3.41 6.97
N GLN A 208 6.18 4.39 6.20
CA GLN A 208 6.09 4.38 4.74
C GLN A 208 6.89 3.23 4.12
N ARG A 209 8.08 2.92 4.64
CA ARG A 209 8.91 1.80 4.16
C ARG A 209 8.21 0.47 4.38
N CYS A 210 7.59 0.29 5.55
CA CYS A 210 6.80 -0.91 5.85
C CYS A 210 5.62 -1.06 4.89
N ASP A 211 4.89 0.02 4.60
CA ASP A 211 3.80 0.02 3.62
C ASP A 211 4.27 -0.40 2.22
N VAL A 212 5.38 0.17 1.73
CA VAL A 212 5.99 -0.21 0.44
C VAL A 212 6.40 -1.69 0.44
N GLU A 213 7.09 -2.17 1.48
CA GLU A 213 7.52 -3.58 1.55
C GLU A 213 6.33 -4.56 1.55
N LEU A 214 5.22 -4.22 2.22
CA LEU A 214 4.01 -5.06 2.22
C LEU A 214 3.37 -5.10 0.82
N LYS A 215 3.27 -3.95 0.13
CA LYS A 215 2.77 -3.88 -1.25
C LYS A 215 3.63 -4.71 -2.20
N LEU A 216 4.96 -4.57 -2.12
CA LEU A 216 5.90 -5.33 -2.95
C LEU A 216 5.90 -6.82 -2.60
N ALA A 217 5.72 -7.20 -1.33
CA ALA A 217 5.61 -8.60 -0.95
C ALA A 217 4.40 -9.28 -1.61
N VAL A 218 3.25 -8.60 -1.66
CA VAL A 218 2.06 -9.09 -2.39
C VAL A 218 2.36 -9.13 -3.89
N ALA A 219 2.84 -8.04 -4.48
CA ALA A 219 3.11 -7.97 -5.91
C ALA A 219 4.08 -9.07 -6.38
N ARG A 220 5.19 -9.26 -5.66
CA ARG A 220 6.19 -10.30 -5.96
C ARG A 220 5.64 -11.71 -5.82
N LYS A 221 4.73 -11.95 -4.86
CA LYS A 221 4.09 -13.26 -4.69
C LYS A 221 3.08 -13.56 -5.81
N MET A 222 2.34 -12.54 -6.24
CA MET A 222 1.27 -12.67 -7.23
C MET A 222 1.77 -12.52 -8.68
N LYS A 223 3.04 -12.15 -8.91
CA LYS A 223 3.53 -11.78 -10.25
C LYS A 223 3.42 -12.91 -11.27
N ASP A 224 3.61 -14.16 -10.85
CA ASP A 224 3.64 -15.30 -11.76
C ASP A 224 2.28 -15.99 -11.93
N GLU A 225 1.26 -15.50 -11.21
CA GLU A 225 -0.12 -15.92 -11.39
C GLU A 225 -0.69 -15.32 -12.69
N GLU A 226 -1.52 -16.07 -13.41
CA GLU A 226 -2.18 -15.59 -14.63
C GLU A 226 -3.10 -14.39 -14.37
N GLY A 227 -3.64 -14.31 -13.16
CA GLY A 227 -4.38 -13.18 -12.65
C GLY A 227 -5.13 -13.54 -11.37
N PHE A 228 -5.68 -12.52 -10.72
CA PHE A 228 -6.32 -12.60 -9.41
C PHE A 228 -7.44 -11.57 -9.30
N TYR A 229 -8.23 -11.72 -8.24
CA TYR A 229 -9.47 -10.99 -8.02
C TYR A 229 -9.46 -10.30 -6.65
N TYR A 230 -10.15 -9.17 -6.59
CA TYR A 230 -10.36 -8.42 -5.37
C TYR A 230 -11.83 -8.45 -4.99
N PRO A 231 -12.26 -9.27 -4.01
CA PRO A 231 -13.60 -9.10 -3.46
C PRO A 231 -13.76 -7.68 -2.91
N HIS A 232 -14.93 -7.09 -3.12
CA HIS A 232 -15.27 -5.75 -2.64
C HIS A 232 -16.29 -5.80 -1.50
N ASN A 233 -16.20 -4.83 -0.60
CA ASN A 233 -17.22 -4.52 0.40
C ASN A 233 -17.47 -3.01 0.47
N LEU A 234 -18.42 -2.60 1.30
CA LEU A 234 -18.86 -1.21 1.42
C LEU A 234 -18.44 -0.57 2.74
N ASP A 235 -18.29 0.75 2.74
CA ASP A 235 -18.47 1.53 3.97
C ASP A 235 -19.96 1.83 4.25
N PHE A 236 -20.24 2.47 5.38
CA PHE A 236 -21.61 2.81 5.78
C PHE A 236 -22.32 3.81 4.83
N ARG A 237 -21.59 4.43 3.91
CA ARG A 237 -22.11 5.36 2.89
C ARG A 237 -22.37 4.68 1.56
N GLY A 238 -22.05 3.38 1.44
CA GLY A 238 -22.19 2.63 0.20
C GLY A 238 -21.01 2.78 -0.78
N ARG A 239 -19.85 3.32 -0.35
CA ARG A 239 -18.65 3.33 -1.20
C ARG A 239 -17.99 1.96 -1.19
N ALA A 240 -17.64 1.45 -2.37
CA ALA A 240 -17.00 0.15 -2.53
C ALA A 240 -15.48 0.23 -2.33
N TYR A 241 -14.93 -0.79 -1.69
CA TYR A 241 -13.50 -0.94 -1.44
C TYR A 241 -13.07 -2.40 -1.63
N PRO A 242 -11.94 -2.65 -2.29
CA PRO A 242 -11.26 -3.94 -2.22
C PRO A 242 -11.06 -4.36 -0.76
N MET A 243 -11.27 -5.65 -0.48
CA MET A 243 -11.07 -6.20 0.86
C MET A 243 -9.59 -6.47 1.18
N HIS A 244 -8.74 -6.66 0.18
CA HIS A 244 -7.30 -6.85 0.41
C HIS A 244 -6.62 -5.49 0.71
N PRO A 245 -5.95 -5.33 1.87
CA PRO A 245 -5.57 -4.00 2.37
C PRO A 245 -4.27 -3.44 1.78
N TYR A 246 -3.38 -4.28 1.24
CA TYR A 246 -2.02 -3.84 0.89
C TYR A 246 -1.91 -3.44 -0.58
N LEU A 247 -2.01 -4.40 -1.50
CA LEU A 247 -1.94 -4.15 -2.94
C LEU A 247 -3.35 -4.21 -3.54
N ASN A 248 -3.89 -3.07 -3.97
CA ASN A 248 -5.16 -3.00 -4.71
C ASN A 248 -5.22 -1.71 -5.55
N HIS A 249 -6.13 -1.66 -6.52
CA HIS A 249 -6.22 -0.57 -7.49
C HIS A 249 -6.74 0.77 -6.91
N LEU A 250 -7.24 0.79 -5.67
CA LEU A 250 -7.56 2.04 -4.96
C LEU A 250 -6.37 2.61 -4.17
N GLY A 251 -5.21 1.93 -4.21
CA GLY A 251 -3.99 2.35 -3.53
C GLY A 251 -3.29 3.56 -4.18
N SER A 252 -2.05 3.78 -3.75
CA SER A 252 -1.14 4.81 -4.28
C SER A 252 -0.76 4.56 -5.74
N ASP A 253 -0.13 5.53 -6.40
CA ASP A 253 0.43 5.39 -7.76
C ASP A 253 1.24 4.09 -7.93
N LEU A 254 2.10 3.74 -6.97
CA LEU A 254 2.78 2.44 -6.93
C LEU A 254 1.83 1.25 -7.14
N CYS A 255 0.69 1.22 -6.43
CA CYS A 255 -0.26 0.11 -6.54
C CYS A 255 -0.95 0.09 -7.91
N ARG A 256 -1.30 1.27 -8.44
CA ARG A 256 -1.99 1.39 -9.73
C ARG A 256 -1.07 1.10 -10.90
N GLY A 257 0.17 1.59 -10.87
CA GLY A 257 1.16 1.35 -11.92
C GLY A 257 1.61 -0.11 -12.03
N VAL A 258 1.64 -0.87 -10.92
CA VAL A 258 1.98 -2.30 -10.96
C VAL A 258 0.78 -3.21 -11.23
N LEU A 259 -0.45 -2.70 -11.29
CA LEU A 259 -1.65 -3.48 -11.56
C LEU A 259 -2.22 -3.14 -12.94
N GLU A 260 -2.59 -4.17 -13.69
CA GLU A 260 -3.25 -4.03 -14.98
C GLU A 260 -4.34 -5.09 -15.14
N PHE A 261 -5.24 -4.94 -16.12
CA PHE A 261 -6.24 -5.97 -16.38
C PHE A 261 -5.55 -7.25 -16.86
N ALA A 262 -5.97 -8.39 -16.32
CA ALA A 262 -5.44 -9.69 -16.78
C ALA A 262 -5.91 -9.97 -18.21
N GLU A 263 -7.15 -9.61 -18.52
CA GLU A 263 -7.76 -9.73 -19.85
C GLU A 263 -7.49 -8.45 -20.65
N GLY A 264 -6.62 -8.56 -21.64
CA GLY A 264 -6.31 -7.46 -22.55
C GLY A 264 -7.35 -7.32 -23.66
N ARG A 265 -7.45 -6.13 -24.24
CA ARG A 265 -8.32 -5.87 -25.40
C ARG A 265 -7.54 -5.17 -26.52
N PRO A 266 -7.86 -5.44 -27.79
CA PRO A 266 -7.28 -4.68 -28.90
C PRO A 266 -7.67 -3.20 -28.77
N LEU A 267 -6.74 -2.31 -29.09
CA LEU A 267 -6.99 -0.87 -29.03
C LEU A 267 -8.12 -0.43 -29.95
N GLY A 268 -8.25 -1.06 -31.12
CA GLY A 268 -9.19 -0.64 -32.16
C GLY A 268 -8.95 0.81 -32.61
N LYS A 269 -9.96 1.38 -33.28
CA LYS A 269 -9.87 2.71 -33.92
C LYS A 269 -9.64 3.87 -32.93
N SER A 270 -10.08 3.73 -31.68
CA SER A 270 -10.05 4.81 -30.67
C SER A 270 -9.11 4.55 -29.50
N GLY A 271 -8.61 3.33 -29.30
CA GLY A 271 -7.80 2.98 -28.14
C GLY A 271 -6.49 3.76 -28.09
N LEU A 272 -5.81 3.93 -29.23
CA LEU A 272 -4.58 4.73 -29.28
C LEU A 272 -4.83 6.19 -28.90
N ARG A 273 -5.95 6.77 -29.35
CA ARG A 273 -6.39 8.12 -28.96
C ARG A 273 -6.57 8.20 -27.44
N TRP A 274 -7.27 7.23 -26.84
CA TRP A 274 -7.51 7.21 -25.40
C TRP A 274 -6.25 6.99 -24.57
N LEU A 275 -5.30 6.18 -25.04
CA LEU A 275 -4.00 6.03 -24.37
C LEU A 275 -3.20 7.34 -24.36
N LYS A 276 -3.18 8.10 -25.47
CA LYS A 276 -2.54 9.42 -25.52
C LYS A 276 -3.19 10.41 -24.55
N ILE A 277 -4.52 10.45 -24.50
CA ILE A 277 -5.26 11.27 -23.53
C ILE A 277 -4.95 10.84 -22.10
N HIS A 278 -4.90 9.53 -21.85
CA HIS A 278 -4.62 8.99 -20.52
C HIS A 278 -3.21 9.34 -20.04
N LEU A 279 -2.19 9.23 -20.91
CA LEU A 279 -0.83 9.68 -20.63
C LEU A 279 -0.81 11.15 -20.18
N ALA A 280 -1.50 12.01 -20.93
CA ALA A 280 -1.57 13.44 -20.65
C ALA A 280 -2.28 13.72 -19.31
N ASN A 281 -3.32 12.97 -18.97
CA ASN A 281 -4.00 13.06 -17.67
C ASN A 281 -3.05 12.69 -16.51
N LEU A 282 -2.29 11.59 -16.65
CA LEU A 282 -1.34 11.12 -15.63
C LEU A 282 -0.14 12.06 -15.46
N TYR A 283 0.28 12.71 -16.55
CA TYR A 283 1.33 13.72 -16.49
C TYR A 283 0.89 14.96 -15.72
N ALA A 284 -0.40 15.31 -15.82
CA ALA A 284 -1.04 16.43 -15.14
C ALA A 284 -0.31 17.76 -15.41
N ALA A 285 -0.02 18.57 -14.38
CA ALA A 285 0.62 19.88 -14.50
C ALA A 285 -0.14 20.88 -15.40
N GLY A 286 -1.47 20.77 -15.46
CA GLY A 286 -2.34 21.62 -16.28
C GLY A 286 -2.60 21.08 -17.68
N VAL A 287 -1.89 20.01 -18.09
CA VAL A 287 -2.15 19.30 -19.35
C VAL A 287 -3.49 18.56 -19.29
N ASP A 288 -3.81 18.00 -18.12
CA ASP A 288 -5.10 17.38 -17.79
C ASP A 288 -6.30 18.34 -17.95
N LYS A 289 -6.05 19.65 -18.00
CA LYS A 289 -7.09 20.69 -18.17
C LYS A 289 -7.28 21.11 -19.63
N LEU A 290 -6.40 20.67 -20.52
CA LEU A 290 -6.53 20.94 -21.95
C LEU A 290 -7.72 20.18 -22.54
N SER A 291 -8.17 20.62 -23.72
CA SER A 291 -9.10 19.85 -24.55
C SER A 291 -8.49 18.48 -24.89
N TYR A 292 -9.32 17.51 -25.28
CA TYR A 292 -8.81 16.20 -25.68
C TYR A 292 -7.80 16.29 -26.82
N ASP A 293 -7.97 17.21 -27.76
CA ASP A 293 -7.01 17.40 -28.85
C ASP A 293 -5.69 18.04 -28.35
N GLY A 294 -5.76 18.95 -27.37
CA GLY A 294 -4.57 19.47 -26.71
C GLY A 294 -3.79 18.41 -25.93
N ARG A 295 -4.49 17.48 -25.27
CA ARG A 295 -3.89 16.33 -24.58
C ARG A 295 -3.24 15.35 -25.55
N ILE A 296 -3.84 15.13 -26.71
CA ILE A 296 -3.27 14.29 -27.77
C ILE A 296 -2.01 14.96 -28.36
N ALA A 297 -2.09 16.25 -28.67
CA ALA A 297 -0.95 17.02 -29.16
C ALA A 297 0.21 17.00 -28.16
N PHE A 298 -0.07 17.07 -26.85
CA PHE A 298 0.94 16.90 -25.81
C PHE A 298 1.66 15.56 -25.93
N ALA A 299 0.93 14.45 -26.05
CA ALA A 299 1.55 13.13 -26.21
C ALA A 299 2.34 13.01 -27.53
N GLU A 300 1.85 13.60 -28.62
CA GLU A 300 2.51 13.59 -29.94
C GLU A 300 3.80 14.43 -29.96
N ASN A 301 3.84 15.53 -29.22
CA ASN A 301 5.03 16.38 -29.09
C ASN A 301 6.12 15.78 -28.19
N HIS A 302 5.83 14.71 -27.44
CA HIS A 302 6.76 14.05 -26.52
C HIS A 302 7.01 12.57 -26.88
N LEU A 303 6.83 12.20 -28.16
CA LEU A 303 7.02 10.81 -28.60
C LEU A 303 8.42 10.29 -28.32
N GLU A 304 9.46 11.13 -28.46
CA GLU A 304 10.83 10.73 -28.18
C GLU A 304 11.03 10.40 -26.69
N GLU A 305 10.48 11.21 -25.79
CA GLU A 305 10.50 10.99 -24.34
C GLU A 305 9.69 9.78 -23.92
N ILE A 306 8.57 9.52 -24.59
CA ILE A 306 7.74 8.33 -24.38
C ILE A 306 8.55 7.07 -24.73
N PHE A 307 9.19 7.06 -25.90
CA PHE A 307 10.03 5.94 -26.33
C PHE A 307 11.25 5.76 -25.42
N ASP A 308 11.95 6.84 -25.07
CA ASP A 308 13.08 6.78 -24.14
C ASP A 308 12.66 6.27 -22.74
N SER A 309 11.52 6.73 -22.23
CA SER A 309 10.98 6.28 -20.94
C SER A 309 10.60 4.79 -20.97
N ALA A 310 10.11 4.28 -22.09
CA ALA A 310 9.76 2.86 -22.23
C ALA A 310 10.98 1.94 -22.40
N ASP A 311 11.98 2.38 -23.18
CA ASP A 311 13.15 1.58 -23.53
C ASP A 311 14.24 1.63 -22.44
N ARG A 312 14.45 2.79 -21.83
CA ARG A 312 15.50 3.05 -20.83
C ARG A 312 14.92 3.75 -19.59
N PRO A 313 14.00 3.11 -18.83
CA PRO A 313 13.26 3.79 -17.76
C PRO A 313 14.14 4.40 -16.65
N LEU A 314 15.32 3.84 -16.39
CA LEU A 314 16.22 4.33 -15.33
C LEU A 314 17.51 4.96 -15.88
N GLU A 315 17.91 4.60 -17.09
CA GLU A 315 19.17 4.99 -17.72
C GLU A 315 19.03 6.11 -18.77
N GLY A 316 17.79 6.41 -19.19
CA GLY A 316 17.48 7.46 -20.17
C GLY A 316 17.30 8.83 -19.54
N ARG A 317 16.48 9.66 -20.19
CA ARG A 317 16.08 11.00 -19.71
C ARG A 317 15.16 10.95 -18.50
N ARG A 318 14.47 9.81 -18.29
CA ARG A 318 13.54 9.58 -17.15
C ARG A 318 12.41 10.61 -17.10
N TRP A 319 11.91 11.02 -18.27
CA TRP A 319 10.85 12.03 -18.40
C TRP A 319 9.57 11.65 -17.62
N TRP A 320 9.22 10.36 -17.58
CA TRP A 320 8.10 9.84 -16.82
C TRP A 320 8.12 10.19 -15.31
N LEU A 321 9.28 10.51 -14.72
CA LEU A 321 9.38 10.96 -13.32
C LEU A 321 8.80 12.36 -13.09
N GLY A 322 8.57 13.14 -14.16
CA GLY A 322 7.96 14.46 -14.08
C GLY A 322 6.43 14.44 -14.00
N ALA A 323 5.81 13.28 -14.18
CA ALA A 323 4.36 13.10 -14.06
C ALA A 323 3.91 13.12 -12.59
N GLU A 324 2.66 13.52 -12.35
CA GLU A 324 2.03 13.43 -11.01
C GLU A 324 1.86 11.96 -10.57
N ASP A 325 1.54 11.08 -11.52
CA ASP A 325 1.43 9.63 -11.32
C ASP A 325 2.52 8.89 -12.12
N PRO A 326 3.78 8.86 -11.63
CA PRO A 326 4.93 8.42 -12.42
C PRO A 326 4.89 6.95 -12.82
N PHE A 327 4.50 6.01 -11.94
CA PHE A 327 4.47 4.59 -12.29
C PHE A 327 3.35 4.25 -13.27
N GLN A 328 2.18 4.88 -13.14
CA GLN A 328 1.12 4.76 -14.14
C GLN A 328 1.57 5.38 -15.48
N CYS A 329 2.19 6.57 -15.46
CA CYS A 329 2.73 7.21 -16.66
C CYS A 329 3.73 6.30 -17.38
N LEU A 330 4.65 5.67 -16.65
CA LEU A 330 5.60 4.71 -17.20
C LEU A 330 4.89 3.50 -17.84
N ALA A 331 3.85 2.96 -17.19
CA ALA A 331 3.05 1.87 -17.74
C ALA A 331 2.41 2.25 -19.09
N VAL A 332 1.87 3.47 -19.19
CA VAL A 332 1.27 3.99 -20.43
C VAL A 332 2.34 4.23 -21.50
N CYS A 333 3.50 4.81 -21.16
CA CYS A 333 4.62 4.98 -22.07
C CYS A 333 5.05 3.64 -22.70
N MET A 334 5.13 2.59 -21.87
CA MET A 334 5.48 1.24 -22.31
C MET A 334 4.48 0.66 -23.31
N ASN A 335 3.17 0.87 -23.10
CA ASN A 335 2.13 0.35 -24.00
C ASN A 335 1.94 1.21 -25.26
N LEU A 336 2.07 2.55 -25.16
CA LEU A 336 2.09 3.44 -26.32
C LEU A 336 3.27 3.13 -27.24
N THR A 337 4.45 2.87 -26.69
CA THR A 337 5.65 2.51 -27.47
C THR A 337 5.43 1.21 -28.25
N GLU A 338 4.85 0.20 -27.61
CA GLU A 338 4.48 -1.05 -28.28
C GLU A 338 3.48 -0.82 -29.41
N ALA A 339 2.41 -0.06 -29.15
CA ALA A 339 1.37 0.21 -30.13
C ALA A 339 1.88 1.03 -31.32
N LEU A 340 2.70 2.07 -31.08
CA LEU A 340 3.21 2.96 -32.12
C LEU A 340 4.31 2.34 -32.97
N ARG A 341 5.02 1.32 -32.47
CA ARG A 341 6.00 0.54 -33.24
C ARG A 341 5.36 -0.61 -34.03
N SER A 342 4.11 -0.96 -33.72
CA SER A 342 3.34 -1.94 -34.49
C SER A 342 2.97 -1.41 -35.88
N SER A 343 3.02 -2.27 -36.90
CA SER A 343 2.48 -1.95 -38.22
C SER A 343 0.95 -1.81 -38.23
N SER A 344 0.28 -2.34 -37.20
CA SER A 344 -1.15 -2.16 -36.97
C SER A 344 -1.40 -1.81 -35.50
N PRO A 345 -1.34 -0.52 -35.13
CA PRO A 345 -1.55 -0.09 -33.74
C PRO A 345 -2.91 -0.54 -33.19
N GLU A 346 -3.96 -0.56 -34.01
CA GLU A 346 -5.33 -0.94 -33.63
C GLU A 346 -5.44 -2.39 -33.12
N THR A 347 -4.57 -3.30 -33.59
CA THR A 347 -4.59 -4.72 -33.16
C THR A 347 -3.74 -4.97 -31.92
N THR A 348 -2.99 -3.98 -31.45
CA THR A 348 -2.16 -4.10 -30.24
C THR A 348 -3.07 -4.37 -29.04
N ILE A 349 -2.77 -5.42 -28.28
CA ILE A 349 -3.52 -5.78 -27.09
C ILE A 349 -3.05 -4.91 -25.93
N SER A 350 -3.95 -4.11 -25.37
CA SER A 350 -3.69 -3.30 -24.18
C SER A 350 -4.36 -3.90 -22.95
N HIS A 351 -3.64 -3.86 -21.85
CA HIS A 351 -4.08 -4.26 -20.52
C HIS A 351 -4.26 -3.05 -19.58
N ILE A 352 -3.92 -1.85 -20.07
CA ILE A 352 -3.89 -0.63 -19.27
C ILE A 352 -5.32 -0.17 -18.96
N PRO A 353 -5.70 -0.02 -17.68
CA PRO A 353 -6.93 0.66 -17.31
C PRO A 353 -6.84 2.14 -17.67
N VAL A 354 -7.74 2.64 -18.51
CA VAL A 354 -7.82 4.08 -18.83
C VAL A 354 -8.78 4.75 -17.85
N HIS A 355 -8.27 5.71 -17.08
CA HIS A 355 -9.06 6.45 -16.09
C HIS A 355 -9.84 7.60 -16.73
N GLN A 356 -11.13 7.67 -16.43
CA GLN A 356 -12.00 8.80 -16.74
C GLN A 356 -12.52 9.39 -15.44
N GLU A 357 -12.01 10.56 -15.10
CA GLU A 357 -12.50 11.36 -13.97
C GLU A 357 -13.34 12.52 -14.51
N MET A 358 -14.41 12.86 -13.80
CA MET A 358 -15.35 13.93 -14.17
C MET A 358 -14.92 15.29 -13.62
#